data_AF-A0A839NWD5-F1
#
_entry.id   AF-A0A839NWD5-F1
#
_cell.length_a   1.000
_cell.length_b   1.000
_cell.length_c   1.000
_cell.angle_alpha   90.00
_cell.angle_beta   90.00
_cell.angle_gamma   90.00
#
_symmetry.space_group_name_H-M   'P 1'
#
loop_
_entity.id
_entity.type
_entity.pdbx_description
1 polymer ?
#
loop_
_entity_poly.entity_id
_entity_poly.type
_entity_poly.pdbx_seq_one_letter_code
_entity_poly.pdbx_strand_id
1 'polypeptide(L)'
;MARKLLLTHIDVPGIQTFDVYRQHGGYRAVEKALKTMSPDDVVEEVKKSGLRGRGGAGFPTGMKWSFLAKPEGVPRYLVCNGDESEPGTFKDRYLMTHIPHALLEGMIVSSYALGAKTSYIYVRGEMMPQIRILERAIEEA
;
A
#
# COMPACT_ATOMS: atom_id res chain seq x y z
N MET A 1 19.48 -10.08 -15.39
CA MET A 1 18.97 -8.73 -15.05
C MET A 1 18.08 -8.84 -13.82
N ALA A 2 18.14 -7.87 -12.90
CA ALA A 2 17.25 -7.84 -11.75
C ALA A 2 15.80 -7.54 -12.19
N ARG A 3 14.83 -8.26 -11.63
CA ARG A 3 13.39 -8.02 -11.88
C ARG A 3 12.94 -6.79 -11.08
N LYS A 4 12.44 -5.76 -11.76
CA LYS A 4 11.72 -4.66 -11.12
C LYS A 4 10.36 -5.18 -10.61
N LEU A 5 9.96 -4.74 -9.40
CA LEU A 5 8.64 -5.06 -8.82
C LEU A 5 7.77 -3.80 -8.78
N LEU A 6 8.10 -2.84 -7.91
CA LEU A 6 7.34 -1.60 -7.75
C LEU A 6 7.51 -0.63 -8.94
N LEU A 7 8.71 -0.58 -9.51
CA LEU A 7 9.05 0.37 -10.58
C LEU A 7 8.92 -0.22 -11.99
N THR A 8 8.15 -1.30 -12.14
CA THR A 8 8.04 -2.02 -13.42
C THR A 8 7.43 -1.14 -14.52
N HIS A 9 6.47 -0.29 -14.17
CA HIS A 9 5.73 0.57 -15.11
C HIS A 9 6.05 2.06 -14.93
N ILE A 10 7.15 2.39 -14.25
CA ILE A 10 7.43 3.78 -13.86
C ILE A 10 7.59 4.73 -15.05
N ASP A 11 8.04 4.20 -16.20
CA ASP A 11 8.27 4.96 -17.43
C ASP A 11 7.04 4.99 -18.36
N VAL A 12 5.92 4.38 -17.96
CA VAL A 12 4.67 4.41 -18.72
C VAL A 12 4.03 5.80 -18.59
N PRO A 13 3.78 6.52 -19.70
CA PRO A 13 3.12 7.83 -19.63
C PRO A 13 1.75 7.76 -18.96
N GLY A 14 1.52 8.60 -17.95
CA GLY A 14 0.24 8.67 -17.25
C GLY A 14 0.01 7.58 -16.21
N ILE A 15 1.02 6.74 -15.90
CA ILE A 15 0.90 5.62 -14.93
C ILE A 15 0.39 6.03 -13.54
N GLN A 16 0.51 7.31 -13.19
CA GLN A 16 0.01 7.88 -11.95
C GLN A 16 -1.52 8.04 -11.89
N THR A 17 -2.23 7.86 -13.01
CA THR A 17 -3.70 7.98 -13.11
C THR A 17 -4.38 6.62 -12.99
N PHE A 18 -5.60 6.59 -12.48
CA PHE A 18 -6.36 5.36 -12.28
C PHE A 18 -6.51 4.52 -13.55
N ASP A 19 -6.91 5.14 -14.67
CA ASP A 19 -7.19 4.43 -15.92
C ASP A 19 -5.95 3.76 -16.49
N VAL A 20 -4.84 4.48 -16.56
CA VAL A 20 -3.58 3.91 -17.07
C VAL A 20 -3.05 2.84 -16.12
N TYR A 21 -3.12 3.07 -14.80
CA TYR A 21 -2.72 2.07 -13.81
C TYR A 21 -3.53 0.77 -13.99
N ARG A 22 -4.85 0.85 -14.18
CA ARG A 22 -5.71 -0.32 -14.45
C ARG A 22 -5.42 -1.00 -15.79
N GLN A 23 -5.17 -0.25 -16.87
CA GLN A 23 -4.80 -0.83 -18.17
C GLN A 23 -3.52 -1.66 -18.10
N HIS A 24 -2.58 -1.26 -17.24
CA HIS A 24 -1.35 -2.01 -16.96
C HIS A 24 -1.52 -3.06 -15.85
N GLY A 25 -2.76 -3.36 -15.47
CA GLY A 25 -3.12 -4.43 -14.56
C GLY A 25 -3.02 -4.09 -13.08
N GLY A 26 -3.06 -2.80 -12.74
CA GLY A 26 -3.32 -2.31 -11.40
C GLY A 26 -4.70 -2.72 -10.88
N TYR A 27 -4.86 -2.75 -9.57
CA TYR A 27 -6.04 -3.22 -8.82
C TYR A 27 -6.39 -4.71 -9.00
N ARG A 28 -5.62 -5.49 -9.76
CA ARG A 28 -5.81 -6.94 -9.86
C ARG A 28 -5.60 -7.64 -8.52
N ALA A 29 -4.73 -7.13 -7.64
CA ALA A 29 -4.54 -7.72 -6.31
C ALA A 29 -5.78 -7.50 -5.43
N VAL A 30 -6.43 -6.34 -5.55
CA VAL A 30 -7.71 -6.06 -4.88
C VAL A 30 -8.79 -6.99 -5.39
N GLU A 31 -8.94 -7.15 -6.70
CA GLU A 31 -9.93 -8.07 -7.26
C GLU A 31 -9.70 -9.52 -6.81
N LYS A 32 -8.45 -9.99 -6.82
CA LYS A 32 -8.10 -11.31 -6.32
C LYS A 32 -8.46 -11.46 -4.84
N ALA A 33 -8.03 -10.53 -4.00
CA ALA A 33 -8.26 -10.56 -2.57
C ALA A 33 -9.76 -10.62 -2.24
N LEU A 34 -10.56 -9.73 -2.82
CA LEU A 34 -11.99 -9.62 -2.52
C LEU A 34 -12.84 -10.77 -3.09
N LYS A 35 -12.48 -11.31 -4.26
CA LYS A 35 -13.30 -12.33 -4.96
C LYS A 35 -12.90 -13.76 -4.61
N THR A 36 -11.66 -14.01 -4.19
CA THR A 36 -11.11 -15.38 -4.15
C THR A 36 -10.40 -15.75 -2.85
N MET A 37 -10.17 -14.80 -1.95
CA MET A 37 -9.42 -15.04 -0.71
C MET A 37 -10.26 -14.60 0.49
N SER A 38 -10.10 -15.28 1.62
CA SER A 38 -10.53 -14.73 2.91
C SER A 38 -9.49 -13.74 3.46
N PRO A 39 -9.82 -12.90 4.45
CA PRO A 39 -8.83 -12.03 5.10
C PRO A 39 -7.64 -12.83 5.68
N ASP A 40 -7.91 -13.99 6.28
CA ASP A 40 -6.88 -14.87 6.85
C ASP A 40 -5.96 -15.45 5.75
N ASP A 41 -6.50 -15.77 4.57
CA ASP A 41 -5.69 -16.23 3.43
C ASP A 41 -4.71 -15.14 2.96
N VAL A 42 -5.13 -13.87 2.96
CA VAL A 42 -4.26 -12.75 2.59
C VAL A 42 -3.13 -12.58 3.61
N VAL A 43 -3.44 -12.70 4.91
CA VAL A 43 -2.43 -12.65 5.98
C VAL A 43 -1.41 -13.76 5.81
N GLU A 44 -1.85 -15.00 5.56
CA GLU A 44 -0.96 -16.14 5.38
C GLU A 44 -0.12 -16.04 4.09
N GLU A 45 -0.65 -15.48 3.00
CA GLU A 45 0.11 -15.21 1.79
C GLU A 45 1.26 -14.22 2.05
N VAL A 46 1.00 -13.14 2.79
CA VAL A 46 2.04 -12.15 3.17
C VAL A 46 3.07 -12.75 4.13
N LYS A 47 2.65 -13.68 5.00
CA LYS A 47 3.56 -14.41 5.89
C LYS A 47 4.48 -15.34 5.08
N LYS A 48 3.92 -16.11 4.14
CA LYS A 48 4.67 -17.00 3.24
C LYS A 48 5.64 -16.23 2.34
N SER A 49 5.30 -15.01 1.95
CA SER A 49 6.17 -14.19 1.10
C SER A 49 7.47 -13.73 1.78
N GLY A 50 7.55 -13.85 3.12
CA GLY A 50 8.70 -13.37 3.89
C GLY A 50 8.86 -11.84 3.88
N LEU A 51 7.78 -11.09 3.62
CA LEU A 51 7.85 -9.63 3.58
C LEU A 51 8.25 -9.08 4.96
N ARG A 52 9.28 -8.24 4.99
CA ARG A 52 9.75 -7.53 6.19
C ARG A 52 9.42 -6.05 6.08
N GLY A 53 9.22 -5.40 7.22
CA GLY A 53 8.95 -3.97 7.32
C GLY A 53 10.05 -3.13 6.66
N ARG A 54 9.65 -2.20 5.79
CA ARG A 54 10.55 -1.36 4.98
C ARG A 54 10.79 0.05 5.53
N GLY A 55 10.25 0.36 6.71
CA GLY A 55 10.52 1.60 7.46
C GLY A 55 11.68 1.49 8.45
N GLY A 56 12.66 0.61 8.20
CA GLY A 56 13.85 0.44 9.05
C GLY A 56 13.81 -0.73 10.05
N ALA A 57 12.69 -0.96 10.74
CA ALA A 57 12.61 -1.98 11.80
C ALA A 57 12.79 -3.44 11.33
N GLY A 58 12.42 -3.74 10.07
CA GLY A 58 12.62 -5.08 9.50
C GLY A 58 11.80 -6.21 10.14
N PHE A 59 10.74 -5.91 10.91
CA PHE A 59 9.87 -6.94 11.50
C PHE A 59 9.05 -7.68 10.41
N PRO A 60 8.82 -9.00 10.49
CA PRO A 60 8.02 -9.72 9.50
C PRO A 60 6.57 -9.21 9.44
N THR A 61 6.13 -8.72 8.28
CA THR A 61 4.83 -8.04 8.11
C THR A 61 3.66 -8.99 8.35
N GLY A 62 3.69 -10.20 7.79
CA GLY A 62 2.60 -11.18 8.00
C GLY A 62 2.46 -11.61 9.47
N MET A 63 3.59 -11.73 10.20
CA MET A 63 3.55 -11.99 11.64
C MET A 63 2.97 -10.82 12.42
N LYS A 64 3.34 -9.58 12.06
CA LYS A 64 2.73 -8.37 12.67
C LYS A 64 1.22 -8.36 12.50
N TRP A 65 0.73 -8.73 11.32
CA TRP A 65 -0.71 -8.78 11.04
C TRP A 65 -1.41 -9.85 11.88
N SER A 66 -0.77 -10.99 12.15
CA SER A 66 -1.35 -12.07 12.98
C SER A 66 -1.54 -11.71 14.45
N PHE A 67 -0.90 -10.64 14.95
CA PHE A 67 -1.08 -10.17 16.33
C PHE A 67 -2.36 -9.37 16.54
N LEU A 68 -3.07 -8.98 15.47
CA LEU A 68 -4.34 -8.29 15.61
C LEU A 68 -5.38 -9.24 16.24
N ALA A 69 -5.85 -8.89 17.43
CA ALA A 69 -6.87 -9.64 18.14
C ALA A 69 -8.10 -9.84 17.26
N LYS A 70 -8.53 -11.10 17.04
CA LYS A 70 -9.73 -11.45 16.25
C LYS A 70 -10.94 -10.67 16.80
N PRO A 71 -11.79 -10.11 15.93
CA PRO A 71 -12.64 -8.99 16.32
C PRO A 71 -13.76 -9.40 17.27
N GLU A 72 -13.96 -8.60 18.32
CA GLU A 72 -15.27 -8.39 18.96
C GLU A 72 -15.49 -6.87 19.15
N GLY A 73 -16.46 -6.30 18.43
CA GLY A 73 -17.04 -4.98 18.69
C GLY A 73 -16.21 -3.70 18.42
N VAL A 74 -14.89 -3.78 18.23
CA VAL A 74 -14.03 -2.57 18.16
C VAL A 74 -13.58 -2.23 16.72
N PRO A 75 -13.70 -0.96 16.27
CA PRO A 75 -13.19 -0.52 14.98
C PRO A 75 -11.67 -0.71 14.85
N ARG A 76 -11.23 -1.10 13.64
CA ARG A 76 -9.81 -1.19 13.28
C ARG A 76 -9.44 -0.13 12.27
N TYR A 77 -8.21 0.36 12.38
CA TYR A 77 -7.65 1.38 11.51
C TYR A 77 -6.34 0.89 10.89
N LEU A 78 -6.14 1.22 9.61
CA LEU A 78 -4.84 1.08 8.96
C LEU A 78 -4.17 2.45 8.89
N VAL A 79 -2.88 2.51 9.22
CA VAL A 79 -2.08 3.72 9.06
C VAL A 79 -0.93 3.43 8.10
N CYS A 80 -0.88 4.17 6.99
CA CYS A 80 0.29 4.27 6.16
C CYS A 80 1.21 5.35 6.74
N ASN A 81 2.42 4.95 7.13
CA ASN A 81 3.45 5.89 7.53
C ASN A 81 4.19 6.41 6.28
N GLY A 82 3.84 7.61 5.84
CA GLY A 82 4.52 8.36 4.78
C GLY A 82 5.44 9.47 5.32
N ASP A 83 5.82 9.41 6.60
CA ASP A 83 6.82 10.32 7.19
C ASP A 83 8.25 9.88 6.81
N GLU A 84 8.66 10.22 5.60
CA GLU A 84 10.02 9.97 5.11
C GLU A 84 10.97 11.08 5.57
N SER A 85 11.47 10.93 6.80
CA SER A 85 12.26 11.97 7.50
C SER A 85 13.73 11.65 7.77
N GLU A 86 14.14 10.40 7.57
CA GLU A 86 15.54 10.01 7.74
C GLU A 86 16.43 10.61 6.61
N PRO A 87 17.56 11.27 6.94
CA PRO A 87 18.46 11.82 5.93
C PRO A 87 18.91 10.78 4.91
N GLY A 88 18.86 11.13 3.62
CA GLY A 88 19.22 10.23 2.52
C GLY A 88 18.10 9.30 2.07
N THR A 89 16.90 9.35 2.68
CA THR A 89 15.72 8.60 2.23
C THR A 89 14.80 9.46 1.36
N PHE A 90 14.38 8.91 0.21
CA PHE A 90 13.49 9.58 -0.76
C PHE A 90 12.69 8.57 -1.61
N LYS A 91 12.64 7.31 -1.17
CA LYS A 91 12.03 6.19 -1.90
C LYS A 91 10.50 6.25 -1.83
N ASP A 92 9.93 6.65 -0.70
CA ASP A 92 8.48 6.68 -0.49
C ASP A 92 7.90 7.91 -1.17
N ARG A 93 8.59 9.05 -1.08
CA ARG A 93 8.32 10.25 -1.88
C ARG A 93 8.20 9.93 -3.36
N TYR A 94 9.12 9.13 -3.88
CA TYR A 94 9.13 8.77 -5.30
C TYR A 94 7.89 7.96 -5.68
N LEU A 95 7.51 6.95 -4.89
CA LEU A 95 6.31 6.16 -5.13
C LEU A 95 5.02 6.99 -5.04
N MET A 96 4.89 7.84 -4.02
CA MET A 96 3.74 8.74 -3.88
C MET A 96 3.63 9.73 -5.04
N THR A 97 4.76 10.14 -5.62
CA THR A 97 4.78 11.11 -6.74
C THR A 97 4.39 10.46 -8.06
N HIS A 98 4.90 9.26 -8.33
CA HIS A 98 4.87 8.68 -9.68
C HIS A 98 3.90 7.52 -9.86
N ILE A 99 3.56 6.79 -8.80
CA ILE A 99 2.69 5.61 -8.88
C ILE A 99 1.78 5.50 -7.64
N PRO A 100 1.00 6.55 -7.30
CA PRO A 100 0.20 6.59 -6.07
C PRO A 100 -0.82 5.45 -5.98
N HIS A 101 -1.41 5.02 -7.11
CA HIS A 101 -2.37 3.91 -7.09
C HIS A 101 -1.78 2.57 -6.65
N ALA A 102 -0.46 2.35 -6.78
CA ALA A 102 0.17 1.15 -6.21
C ALA A 102 0.17 1.17 -4.68
N LEU A 103 0.33 2.34 -4.07
CA LEU A 103 0.17 2.50 -2.62
C LEU A 103 -1.29 2.24 -2.22
N LEU A 104 -2.25 2.85 -2.93
CA LEU A 104 -3.67 2.68 -2.63
C LEU A 104 -4.13 1.23 -2.79
N GLU A 105 -3.71 0.54 -3.85
CA GLU A 105 -3.99 -0.89 -4.06
C GLU A 105 -3.49 -1.73 -2.87
N GLY A 106 -2.25 -1.49 -2.44
CA GLY A 106 -1.67 -2.17 -1.27
C GLY A 106 -2.42 -1.85 0.02
N MET A 107 -2.87 -0.62 0.20
CA MET A 107 -3.69 -0.22 1.36
C MET A 107 -5.05 -0.89 1.37
N ILE A 108 -5.75 -0.99 0.24
CA ILE A 108 -7.05 -1.66 0.16
C ILE A 108 -6.91 -3.15 0.51
N VAL A 109 -5.93 -3.84 -0.07
CA VAL A 109 -5.67 -5.26 0.23
C VAL A 109 -5.32 -5.45 1.71
N SER A 110 -4.49 -4.56 2.27
CA SER A 110 -4.13 -4.61 3.68
C SER A 110 -5.35 -4.35 4.58
N SER A 111 -6.16 -3.36 4.26
CA SER A 111 -7.37 -3.04 5.03
C SER A 111 -8.39 -4.17 5.00
N TYR A 112 -8.56 -4.84 3.86
CA TYR A 112 -9.37 -6.05 3.75
C TYR A 112 -8.84 -7.17 4.68
N ALA A 113 -7.55 -7.49 4.59
CA ALA A 113 -6.91 -8.52 5.40
C ALA A 113 -7.04 -8.24 6.92
N LEU A 114 -6.95 -6.97 7.29
CA LEU A 114 -6.97 -6.53 8.68
C LEU A 114 -8.39 -6.18 9.18
N GLY A 115 -9.42 -6.24 8.34
CA GLY A 115 -10.78 -5.82 8.70
C GLY A 115 -10.88 -4.33 9.07
N ALA A 116 -10.00 -3.49 8.53
CA ALA A 116 -10.02 -2.05 8.76
C ALA A 116 -10.95 -1.37 7.75
N LYS A 117 -11.96 -0.65 8.25
CA LYS A 117 -12.91 0.10 7.40
C LYS A 117 -12.47 1.53 7.13
N THR A 118 -11.54 2.04 7.93
CA THR A 118 -11.01 3.40 7.83
C THR A 118 -9.50 3.33 7.83
N SER A 119 -8.87 4.05 6.90
CA SER A 119 -7.41 4.08 6.74
C SER A 119 -6.92 5.52 6.66
N TYR A 120 -5.72 5.78 7.17
CA TYR A 120 -5.09 7.09 7.14
C TYR A 120 -3.72 6.98 6.47
N ILE A 121 -3.34 8.02 5.72
CA ILE A 121 -1.98 8.22 5.24
C ILE A 121 -1.44 9.45 5.97
N TYR A 122 -0.43 9.24 6.81
CA TYR A 122 0.28 10.35 7.44
C TYR A 122 1.46 10.71 6.57
N VAL A 123 1.45 11.90 5.97
CA VAL A 123 2.55 12.44 5.16
C VAL A 123 3.09 13.68 5.84
N ARG A 124 4.42 13.80 5.92
CA ARG A 124 5.09 14.96 6.51
C ARG A 124 4.77 16.27 5.77
N GLY A 125 4.74 17.38 6.51
CA GLY A 125 4.31 18.69 5.99
C GLY A 125 5.18 19.24 4.86
N GLU A 126 6.44 18.82 4.74
CA GLU A 126 7.35 19.23 3.66
C GLU A 126 6.99 18.61 2.30
N MET A 127 6.07 17.65 2.27
CA MET A 127 5.69 16.90 1.07
C MET A 127 4.28 17.27 0.56
N MET A 128 3.95 18.57 0.62
CA MET A 128 2.68 19.10 0.10
C MET A 128 2.34 18.68 -1.34
N PRO A 129 3.28 18.60 -2.30
CA PRO A 129 2.95 18.10 -3.63
C PRO A 129 2.47 16.64 -3.62
N GLN A 130 3.07 15.78 -2.80
CA GLN A 130 2.70 14.37 -2.68
C GLN A 130 1.33 14.22 -2.03
N ILE A 131 1.02 15.05 -1.02
CA ILE A 131 -0.32 15.10 -0.41
C ILE A 131 -1.37 15.36 -1.49
N ARG A 132 -1.19 16.39 -2.33
CA ARG A 132 -2.13 16.72 -3.42
C ARG A 132 -2.23 15.63 -4.49
N ILE A 133 -1.12 14.91 -4.76
CA ILE A 133 -1.14 13.78 -5.70
C ILE A 133 -1.95 12.63 -5.12
N LEU A 134 -1.76 12.32 -3.83
CA LEU A 134 -2.51 11.27 -3.14
C LEU A 134 -3.99 11.62 -3.02
N GLU A 135 -4.34 12.87 -2.69
CA GLU A 135 -5.74 13.32 -2.64
C GLU A 135 -6.45 13.08 -3.98
N ARG A 136 -5.83 13.48 -5.10
CA ARG A 136 -6.37 13.20 -6.44
C ARG A 136 -6.49 11.69 -6.72
N ALA A 137 -5.44 10.92 -6.42
CA ALA A 137 -5.47 9.48 -6.65
C ALA A 137 -6.54 8.77 -5.78
N ILE A 138 -6.84 9.30 -4.59
CA ILE A 138 -7.93 8.83 -3.72
C ILE A 138 -9.29 9.17 -4.32
N GLU A 139 -9.45 10.37 -4.90
CA GLU A 139 -10.70 10.76 -5.59
C GLU A 139 -10.96 9.93 -6.84
N GLU A 140 -9.91 9.47 -7.54
CA GLU A 140 -10.01 8.64 -8.74
C GLU A 140 -10.31 7.15 -8.45
N ALA A 141 -9.99 6.65 -7.25
CA ALA A 141 -9.99 5.22 -6.91
C ALA A 141 -11.32 4.70 -6.34
#